data_AF-W9E9M6-F1
#
_entry.id   AF-W9E9M6-F1
#
_cell.length_a   1.000
_cell.length_b   1.000
_cell.length_c   1.000
_cell.angle_alpha   90.00
_cell.angle_beta   90.00
_cell.angle_gamma   90.00
#
_symmetry.space_group_name_H-M   'P 1'
#
loop_
_entity.id
_entity.type
_entity.pdbx_description
1 polymer ?
#
loop_
_entity_poly.entity_id
_entity_poly.type
_entity_poly.pdbx_seq_one_letter_code
_entity_poly.pdbx_strand_id
1 'polypeptide(L)'
;MKIAIVAITKNAAIIAKKLYEVLEGDVFVKEKYRFDGSYAIEGDFINFVHNIFHKYSGIVFIMATGIVVRSIAGVINDKFTDPAVVVVDEKGKYAISLLSGHIGGANRLAINISSIIGAQPIITTATDLEGIISLDVIAKDYGLYLENVGDLKKVSAALVNRENVRFIIDDDLGIATLFDEYIKKDFDDKVDAIVYVTNRIVKNIDEKPYVILRPKNIVIGIGCKKGVSFDDLFAFINETFENTSYSLRSICLMATIDIKKDEDGIQQLAKFLDVPLLLYTKDDLRTVEDKFPISDFVFHTVGVGSVARPSAYLASNKGKEIAYLKKNGMTLAIYRKEGIVWDG
;
A
#
# COMPACT_ATOMS: atom_id res chain seq x y z
N MET A 1 6.70 7.36 12.23
CA MET A 1 5.49 8.08 11.80
C MET A 1 5.79 9.57 11.94
N LYS A 2 5.63 10.40 10.90
CA LYS A 2 5.84 11.85 11.04
C LYS A 2 4.58 12.48 11.65
N ILE A 3 4.68 13.04 12.85
CA ILE A 3 3.51 13.49 13.63
C ILE A 3 3.48 15.02 13.73
N ALA A 4 2.30 15.61 13.55
CA ALA A 4 2.02 16.99 13.93
C ALA A 4 1.14 17.04 15.19
N ILE A 5 1.45 17.94 16.12
CA ILE A 5 0.64 18.18 17.33
C ILE A 5 0.12 19.61 17.27
N VAL A 6 -1.21 19.78 17.27
CA VAL A 6 -1.85 21.08 17.05
C VAL A 6 -2.64 21.51 18.29
N ALA A 7 -2.33 22.68 18.84
CA ALA A 7 -2.95 23.19 20.06
C ALA A 7 -3.31 24.69 19.97
N ILE A 8 -4.53 25.06 20.33
CA ILE A 8 -5.03 26.45 20.15
C ILE A 8 -5.30 27.22 21.44
N THR A 9 -5.17 26.57 22.61
CA THR A 9 -5.36 27.17 23.93
C THR A 9 -4.16 26.95 24.83
N LYS A 10 -4.08 27.70 25.95
CA LYS A 10 -2.96 27.62 26.90
C LYS A 10 -2.79 26.21 27.48
N ASN A 11 -3.88 25.59 27.92
CA ASN A 11 -3.86 24.24 28.50
C ASN A 11 -3.49 23.20 27.44
N ALA A 12 -4.02 23.34 26.23
CA ALA A 12 -3.68 22.47 25.12
C ALA A 12 -2.18 22.55 24.77
N ALA A 13 -1.57 23.73 24.80
CA ALA A 13 -0.13 23.90 24.59
C ALA A 13 0.73 23.21 25.67
N ILE A 14 0.25 23.14 26.92
CA ILE A 14 0.94 22.39 28.00
C ILE A 14 0.92 20.88 27.70
N ILE A 15 -0.23 20.34 27.25
CA ILE A 15 -0.34 18.93 26.84
C ILE A 15 0.55 18.67 25.62
N ALA A 16 0.55 19.58 24.64
CA ALA A 16 1.39 19.49 23.45
C ALA A 16 2.88 19.43 23.80
N LYS A 17 3.32 20.24 24.76
CA LYS A 17 4.70 20.22 25.25
C LYS A 17 5.06 18.87 25.89
N LYS A 18 4.19 18.30 26.72
CA LYS A 18 4.42 16.96 27.30
C LYS A 18 4.56 15.89 26.22
N LEU A 19 3.71 15.95 25.20
CA LEU A 19 3.79 15.02 24.07
C LEU A 19 5.09 15.20 23.29
N TYR A 20 5.51 16.45 23.03
CA TYR A 20 6.76 16.77 22.33
C TYR A 20 8.02 16.28 23.05
N GLU A 21 8.03 16.26 24.37
CA GLU A 21 9.18 15.76 25.16
C GLU A 21 9.39 14.25 25.00
N VAL A 22 8.37 13.51 24.57
CA VAL A 22 8.38 12.05 24.42
C VAL A 22 8.28 11.60 22.96
N LEU A 23 7.57 12.36 22.13
CA LEU A 23 7.33 12.08 20.72
C LEU A 23 8.16 13.01 19.84
N GLU A 24 8.89 12.43 18.90
CA GLU A 24 9.49 13.18 17.79
C GLU A 24 8.38 13.66 16.84
N GLY A 25 7.86 14.86 17.08
CA GLY A 25 6.79 15.47 16.27
C GLY A 25 6.87 16.99 16.21
N ASP A 26 6.34 17.56 15.13
CA ASP A 26 6.27 19.02 14.96
C ASP A 26 5.09 19.57 15.76
N VAL A 27 5.33 20.55 16.62
CA VAL A 27 4.28 21.17 17.44
C VAL A 27 3.87 22.51 16.87
N PHE A 28 2.58 22.68 16.63
CA PHE A 28 1.97 23.92 16.15
C PHE A 28 1.04 24.50 17.20
N VAL A 29 1.33 25.73 17.63
CA VAL A 29 0.54 26.47 18.63
C VAL A 29 0.24 27.89 18.17
N LYS A 30 -0.77 28.54 18.77
CA LYS A 30 -0.94 30.00 18.57
C LYS A 30 0.30 30.73 19.08
N GLU A 31 0.71 31.80 18.39
CA GLU A 31 1.92 32.59 18.69
C GLU A 31 2.11 32.90 20.18
N LYS A 32 1.04 33.35 20.85
CA LYS A 32 1.05 33.68 22.29
C LYS A 32 1.30 32.49 23.25
N TYR A 33 1.31 31.26 22.75
CA TYR A 33 1.53 30.03 23.53
C TYR A 33 2.78 29.27 23.08
N ARG A 34 3.62 29.90 22.25
CA ARG A 34 4.84 29.32 21.72
C ARG A 34 5.86 29.02 22.83
N PHE A 35 6.60 27.94 22.62
CA PHE A 35 7.75 27.51 23.42
C PHE A 35 8.86 26.98 22.49
N ASP A 36 10.08 26.81 23.01
CA ASP A 36 11.23 26.30 22.25
C ASP A 36 10.93 24.92 21.64
N GLY A 37 11.06 24.81 20.31
CA GLY A 37 10.71 23.60 19.56
C GLY A 37 9.28 23.60 18.99
N SER A 38 8.51 24.67 19.18
CA SER A 38 7.19 24.83 18.54
C SER A 38 7.16 25.91 17.45
N TYR A 39 6.25 25.69 16.50
CA TYR A 39 5.92 26.59 15.39
C TYR A 39 4.62 27.33 15.66
N ALA A 40 4.53 28.54 15.11
CA ALA A 40 3.32 29.34 15.17
C ALA A 40 2.29 28.84 14.14
N ILE A 41 1.03 28.79 14.54
CA ILE A 41 -0.10 28.66 13.61
C ILE A 41 -0.30 30.01 12.94
N GLU A 42 -0.06 30.08 11.64
CA GLU A 42 -0.22 31.28 10.81
C GLU A 42 -1.53 31.25 10.02
N GLY A 43 -2.16 32.42 9.88
CA GLY A 43 -3.37 32.61 9.07
C GLY A 43 -4.64 32.00 9.66
N ASP A 44 -5.59 31.69 8.78
CA ASP A 44 -6.85 31.04 9.15
C ASP A 44 -6.61 29.57 9.52
N PHE A 45 -7.29 29.10 10.58
CA PHE A 45 -7.06 27.77 11.14
C PHE A 45 -7.43 26.64 10.17
N ILE A 46 -8.49 26.78 9.38
CA ILE A 46 -8.91 25.75 8.42
C ILE A 46 -7.87 25.66 7.30
N ASN A 47 -7.45 26.80 6.76
CA ASN A 47 -6.39 26.83 5.74
C ASN A 47 -5.07 26.26 6.25
N PHE A 48 -4.70 26.57 7.50
CA PHE A 48 -3.53 25.96 8.15
C PHE A 48 -3.67 24.43 8.21
N VAL A 49 -4.80 23.91 8.69
CA VAL A 49 -5.05 22.46 8.76
C VAL A 49 -4.95 21.83 7.39
N HIS A 50 -5.59 22.42 6.37
CA HIS A 50 -5.53 21.95 5.00
C HIS A 50 -4.09 21.88 4.47
N ASN A 51 -3.25 22.89 4.79
CA ASN A 51 -1.86 22.96 4.36
C ASN A 51 -0.94 21.91 5.00
N ILE A 52 -1.28 21.41 6.19
CA ILE A 52 -0.48 20.40 6.90
C ILE A 52 -1.04 18.99 6.75
N PHE A 53 -2.32 18.82 6.40
CA PHE A 53 -3.04 17.56 6.51
C PHE A 53 -2.29 16.38 5.87
N HIS A 54 -1.90 16.53 4.59
CA HIS A 54 -1.19 15.48 3.84
C HIS A 54 0.35 15.52 3.98
N LYS A 55 0.90 16.41 4.81
CA LYS A 55 2.36 16.51 5.06
C LYS A 55 2.84 15.65 6.23
N TYR A 56 1.90 15.11 6.99
CA TYR A 56 2.14 14.29 8.18
C TYR A 56 1.44 12.96 8.02
N SER A 57 1.98 11.93 8.66
CA SER A 57 1.39 10.59 8.70
C SER A 57 0.38 10.46 9.86
N GLY A 58 0.47 11.36 10.84
CA GLY A 58 -0.46 11.44 11.96
C GLY A 58 -0.56 12.87 12.51
N ILE A 59 -1.75 13.25 12.94
CA ILE A 59 -2.04 14.58 13.49
C ILE A 59 -2.82 14.43 14.79
N VAL A 60 -2.28 15.02 15.86
CA VAL A 60 -2.90 15.06 17.18
C VAL A 60 -3.44 16.45 17.43
N PHE A 61 -4.76 16.59 17.47
CA PHE A 61 -5.44 17.85 17.77
C PHE A 61 -5.83 17.89 19.25
N ILE A 62 -5.32 18.87 19.99
CA ILE A 62 -5.68 19.07 21.40
C ILE A 62 -6.71 20.19 21.48
N MET A 63 -7.98 19.83 21.22
CA MET A 63 -9.13 20.75 21.15
C MET A 63 -10.45 19.96 21.05
N ALA A 64 -11.58 20.66 20.99
CA ALA A 64 -12.88 20.02 20.83
C ALA A 64 -13.01 19.28 19.47
N THR A 65 -13.50 18.04 19.51
CA THR A 65 -13.71 17.19 18.31
C THR A 65 -14.50 17.90 17.22
N GLY A 66 -15.53 18.67 17.58
CA GLY A 66 -16.34 19.41 16.59
C GLY A 66 -15.55 20.47 15.81
N ILE A 67 -14.50 21.05 16.40
CA ILE A 67 -13.59 21.97 15.67
C ILE A 67 -12.77 21.16 14.67
N VAL A 68 -12.20 20.03 15.13
CA VAL A 68 -11.36 19.16 14.31
C VAL A 68 -12.12 18.68 13.09
N VAL A 69 -13.31 18.08 13.28
CA VAL A 69 -14.16 17.57 12.19
C VAL A 69 -14.44 18.65 11.14
N ARG A 70 -14.81 19.88 11.56
CA ARG A 70 -15.05 20.98 10.61
C ARG A 70 -13.79 21.43 9.89
N SER A 71 -12.63 21.41 10.57
CA SER A 71 -11.36 21.86 9.99
C SER A 71 -10.74 20.89 9.00
N ILE A 72 -11.06 19.59 9.09
CA ILE A 72 -10.53 18.56 8.18
C ILE A 72 -11.52 18.22 7.05
N ALA A 73 -12.79 18.61 7.17
CA ALA A 73 -13.86 18.20 6.26
C ALA A 73 -13.57 18.49 4.77
N GLY A 74 -12.81 19.54 4.45
CA GLY A 74 -12.46 19.91 3.07
C GLY A 74 -11.23 19.21 2.49
N VAL A 75 -10.53 18.38 3.26
CA VAL A 75 -9.26 17.73 2.86
C VAL A 75 -9.20 16.23 3.12
N ILE A 76 -10.24 15.66 3.75
CA ILE A 76 -10.46 14.22 3.83
C ILE A 76 -10.65 13.68 2.41
N ASN A 77 -9.93 12.61 2.07
CA ASN A 77 -10.06 11.91 0.81
C ASN A 77 -10.47 10.46 1.02
N ASP A 78 -9.56 9.63 1.54
CA ASP A 78 -9.79 8.22 1.78
C ASP A 78 -8.91 7.65 2.91
N LYS A 79 -9.35 6.55 3.53
CA LYS A 79 -8.71 5.94 4.71
C LYS A 79 -7.28 5.39 4.48
N PHE A 80 -6.81 5.32 3.23
CA PHE A 80 -5.49 4.80 2.86
C PHE A 80 -4.47 5.93 2.69
N THR A 81 -4.92 7.10 2.24
CA THR A 81 -4.07 8.26 2.02
C THR A 81 -4.16 9.28 3.15
N ASP A 82 -5.30 9.37 3.83
CA ASP A 82 -5.53 10.32 4.92
C ASP A 82 -4.69 9.96 6.17
N PRO A 83 -4.09 10.97 6.84
CA PRO A 83 -3.31 10.75 8.05
C PRO A 83 -4.14 10.16 9.19
N ALA A 84 -3.47 9.49 10.13
CA ALA A 84 -4.09 9.23 11.44
C ALA A 84 -4.52 10.54 12.10
N VAL A 85 -5.80 10.69 12.44
CA VAL A 85 -6.27 11.85 13.22
C VAL A 85 -6.69 11.39 14.60
N VAL A 86 -6.03 11.94 15.63
CA VAL A 86 -6.36 11.73 17.04
C VAL A 86 -6.78 13.06 17.67
N VAL A 87 -7.86 13.05 18.44
CA VAL A 87 -8.33 14.22 19.19
C VAL A 87 -8.12 14.00 20.67
N VAL A 88 -7.48 14.95 21.33
CA VAL A 88 -7.33 15.00 22.79
C VAL A 88 -8.15 16.16 23.32
N ASP A 89 -8.98 15.94 24.34
CA ASP A 89 -9.72 17.04 24.96
C ASP A 89 -8.80 17.97 25.76
N GLU A 90 -9.24 19.19 26.03
CA GLU A 90 -8.38 20.20 26.68
C GLU A 90 -7.92 19.83 28.11
N LYS A 91 -8.56 18.86 28.76
CA LYS A 91 -8.13 18.35 30.07
C LYS A 91 -7.23 17.12 29.95
N GLY A 92 -6.97 16.61 28.75
CA GLY A 92 -6.18 15.40 28.52
C GLY A 92 -6.80 14.14 29.12
N LYS A 93 -8.13 14.08 29.22
CA LYS A 93 -8.87 12.95 29.80
C LYS A 93 -9.11 11.85 28.76
N TYR A 94 -9.31 12.21 27.49
CA TYR A 94 -9.63 11.29 26.42
C TYR A 94 -8.71 11.50 25.22
N ALA A 95 -8.26 10.39 24.62
CA ALA A 95 -7.58 10.38 23.33
C ALA A 95 -8.44 9.58 22.33
N ILE A 96 -9.12 10.29 21.44
CA ILE A 96 -10.13 9.75 20.54
C ILE A 96 -9.49 9.47 19.19
N SER A 97 -9.53 8.22 18.74
CA SER A 97 -9.21 7.85 17.35
C SER A 97 -10.33 8.36 16.44
N LEU A 98 -10.07 9.42 15.67
CA LEU A 98 -11.10 10.15 14.92
C LEU A 98 -11.15 9.76 13.43
N LEU A 99 -10.00 9.64 12.77
CA LEU A 99 -9.90 9.32 11.35
C LEU A 99 -8.74 8.35 11.11
N SER A 100 -8.91 7.43 10.15
CA SER A 100 -7.89 6.44 9.77
C SER A 100 -7.46 5.55 10.94
N GLY A 101 -8.43 5.04 11.70
CA GLY A 101 -8.27 4.25 12.93
C GLY A 101 -7.33 3.04 12.79
N HIS A 102 -7.60 2.19 11.81
CA HIS A 102 -6.88 0.93 11.62
C HIS A 102 -5.59 1.13 10.82
N ILE A 103 -5.71 1.21 9.48
CA ILE A 103 -4.58 1.30 8.54
C ILE A 103 -3.75 2.57 8.74
N GLY A 104 -4.39 3.74 8.80
CA GLY A 104 -3.67 5.00 9.02
C GLY A 104 -3.03 5.11 10.41
N GLY A 105 -3.38 4.21 11.33
CA GLY A 105 -2.72 4.08 12.63
C GLY A 105 -3.26 5.01 13.72
N ALA A 106 -4.46 5.59 13.57
CA ALA A 106 -5.01 6.47 14.60
C ALA A 106 -5.38 5.72 15.90
N ASN A 107 -5.71 4.43 15.84
CA ASN A 107 -5.92 3.61 17.03
C ASN A 107 -4.62 3.46 17.84
N ARG A 108 -3.55 3.03 17.16
CA ARG A 108 -2.21 2.91 17.77
C ARG A 108 -1.72 4.25 18.29
N LEU A 109 -1.93 5.33 17.52
CA LEU A 109 -1.58 6.68 17.96
C LEU A 109 -2.39 7.09 19.19
N ALA A 110 -3.71 6.87 19.21
CA ALA A 110 -4.55 7.19 20.36
C ALA A 110 -4.12 6.43 21.63
N ILE A 111 -3.78 5.14 21.50
CA ILE A 111 -3.23 4.34 22.61
C ILE A 111 -1.90 4.93 23.08
N ASN A 112 -0.98 5.23 22.17
CA ASN A 112 0.32 5.80 22.53
C ASN A 112 0.19 7.16 23.24
N ILE A 113 -0.58 8.09 22.65
CA ILE A 113 -0.90 9.40 23.24
C ILE A 113 -1.51 9.21 24.64
N SER A 114 -2.46 8.28 24.78
CA SER A 114 -3.13 8.03 26.05
C SER A 114 -2.18 7.56 27.14
N SER A 115 -1.22 6.67 26.80
CA SER A 115 -0.18 6.19 27.71
C SER A 115 0.76 7.30 28.17
N ILE A 116 1.09 8.26 27.29
CA ILE A 116 2.02 9.35 27.60
C ILE A 116 1.38 10.37 28.55
N ILE A 117 0.12 10.74 28.33
CA ILE A 117 -0.54 11.83 29.08
C ILE A 117 -1.47 11.33 30.19
N GLY A 118 -1.67 10.01 30.32
CA GLY A 118 -2.61 9.41 31.27
C GLY A 118 -4.08 9.58 30.87
N ALA A 119 -4.37 9.69 29.57
CA ALA A 119 -5.75 9.76 29.06
C ALA A 119 -6.36 8.36 28.93
N GLN A 120 -7.68 8.29 28.74
CA GLN A 120 -8.38 7.10 28.29
C GLN A 120 -8.44 7.08 26.75
N PRO A 121 -7.96 6.02 26.07
CA PRO A 121 -8.15 5.88 24.63
C PRO A 121 -9.62 5.57 24.30
N ILE A 122 -10.17 6.23 23.28
CA ILE A 122 -11.53 6.00 22.77
C ILE A 122 -11.41 5.52 21.32
N ILE A 123 -11.68 4.23 21.11
CA ILE A 123 -11.62 3.54 19.82
C ILE A 123 -13.00 2.92 19.56
N THR A 124 -13.58 3.18 18.39
CA THR A 124 -14.96 2.78 18.06
C THR A 124 -15.06 1.89 16.82
N THR A 125 -13.95 1.58 16.15
CA THR A 125 -13.93 0.77 14.94
C THR A 125 -14.32 -0.69 15.22
N ALA A 126 -15.25 -1.22 14.42
CA ALA A 126 -15.87 -2.54 14.63
C ALA A 126 -14.87 -3.72 14.56
N THR A 127 -13.80 -3.60 13.78
CA THR A 127 -12.71 -4.59 13.71
C THR A 127 -11.92 -4.72 15.01
N ASP A 128 -11.95 -3.71 15.88
CA ASP A 128 -11.14 -3.67 17.10
C ASP A 128 -11.92 -4.01 18.37
N LEU A 129 -13.26 -4.05 18.32
CA LEU A 129 -14.08 -4.50 19.44
C LEU A 129 -13.91 -6.00 19.73
N GLU A 130 -13.48 -6.79 18.74
CA GLU A 130 -13.18 -8.22 18.90
C GLU A 130 -11.71 -8.60 18.62
N GLY A 131 -10.92 -7.71 17.99
CA GLY A 131 -9.50 -7.94 17.71
C GLY A 131 -9.23 -9.04 16.67
N ILE A 132 -10.21 -9.33 15.81
CA ILE A 132 -10.14 -10.43 14.82
C ILE A 132 -10.07 -9.85 13.41
N ILE A 133 -9.07 -10.29 12.65
CA ILE A 133 -8.90 -9.96 11.23
C ILE A 133 -10.03 -10.59 10.39
N SER A 134 -10.62 -9.80 9.51
CA SER A 134 -11.27 -10.31 8.30
C SER A 134 -10.28 -10.27 7.13
N LEU A 135 -9.80 -11.44 6.70
CA LEU A 135 -8.78 -11.57 5.65
C LEU A 135 -9.30 -11.09 4.29
N ASP A 136 -10.60 -11.22 4.05
CA ASP A 136 -11.29 -10.70 2.88
C ASP A 136 -11.38 -9.17 2.89
N VAL A 137 -11.62 -8.55 4.05
CA VAL A 137 -11.56 -7.10 4.19
C VAL A 137 -10.13 -6.60 3.98
N ILE A 138 -9.12 -7.24 4.58
CA ILE A 138 -7.71 -6.89 4.32
C ILE A 138 -7.38 -7.03 2.84
N ALA A 139 -7.74 -8.14 2.20
CA ALA A 139 -7.46 -8.34 0.79
C ALA A 139 -8.07 -7.23 -0.06
N LYS A 140 -9.33 -6.88 0.19
CA LYS A 140 -10.02 -5.80 -0.52
C LYS A 140 -9.39 -4.44 -0.25
N ASP A 141 -9.13 -4.13 1.01
CA ASP A 141 -8.62 -2.83 1.44
C ASP A 141 -7.22 -2.57 0.85
N TYR A 142 -6.37 -3.58 0.80
CA TYR A 142 -5.00 -3.44 0.28
C TYR A 142 -4.82 -3.90 -1.17
N GLY A 143 -5.92 -4.12 -1.90
CA GLY A 143 -5.87 -4.58 -3.30
C GLY A 143 -5.12 -5.89 -3.50
N LEU A 144 -5.12 -6.78 -2.51
CA LEU A 144 -4.49 -8.09 -2.57
C LEU A 144 -5.46 -9.09 -3.22
N TYR A 145 -4.93 -9.97 -4.06
CA TYR A 145 -5.71 -11.08 -4.58
C TYR A 145 -5.71 -12.25 -3.59
N LEU A 146 -6.90 -12.71 -3.20
CA LEU A 146 -7.06 -13.82 -2.26
C LEU A 146 -7.09 -15.15 -3.02
N GLU A 147 -6.06 -15.96 -2.80
CA GLU A 147 -5.89 -17.29 -3.38
C GLU A 147 -6.17 -18.38 -2.34
N ASN A 148 -6.64 -19.53 -2.82
CA ASN A 148 -7.20 -20.62 -2.01
C ASN A 148 -8.40 -20.21 -1.13
N VAL A 149 -9.38 -19.52 -1.72
CA VAL A 149 -10.64 -19.13 -1.05
C VAL A 149 -11.39 -20.30 -0.39
N GLY A 150 -11.12 -21.55 -0.81
CA GLY A 150 -11.75 -22.75 -0.26
C GLY A 150 -11.49 -22.95 1.23
N ASP A 151 -10.30 -22.59 1.71
CA ASP A 151 -9.94 -22.68 3.14
C ASP A 151 -10.16 -21.38 3.91
N LEU A 152 -10.54 -20.28 3.24
CA LEU A 152 -10.74 -18.96 3.87
C LEU A 152 -11.61 -19.05 5.13
N LYS A 153 -12.72 -19.80 5.07
CA LYS A 153 -13.60 -19.96 6.24
C LYS A 153 -12.89 -20.62 7.42
N LYS A 154 -12.04 -21.61 7.18
CA LYS A 154 -11.29 -22.32 8.23
C LYS A 154 -10.21 -21.42 8.81
N VAL A 155 -9.46 -20.71 7.95
CA VAL A 155 -8.41 -19.78 8.41
C VAL A 155 -9.02 -18.62 9.18
N SER A 156 -10.12 -18.03 8.70
CA SER A 156 -10.85 -16.98 9.42
C SER A 156 -11.41 -17.49 10.74
N ALA A 157 -11.95 -18.72 10.82
CA ALA A 157 -12.39 -19.30 12.08
C ALA A 157 -11.24 -19.50 13.08
N ALA A 158 -10.06 -19.94 12.60
CA ALA A 158 -8.87 -20.06 13.45
C ALA A 158 -8.42 -18.70 14.00
N LEU A 159 -8.48 -17.63 13.19
CA LEU A 159 -8.23 -16.26 13.64
C LEU A 159 -9.26 -15.80 14.68
N VAL A 160 -10.56 -16.05 14.44
CA VAL A 160 -11.66 -15.74 15.37
C VAL A 160 -11.46 -16.42 16.73
N ASN A 161 -11.09 -17.70 16.71
CA ASN A 161 -10.92 -18.52 17.91
C ASN A 161 -9.56 -18.32 18.60
N ARG A 162 -8.71 -17.43 18.10
CA ARG A 162 -7.33 -17.19 18.60
C ARG A 162 -6.46 -18.45 18.61
N GLU A 163 -6.66 -19.33 17.64
CA GLU A 163 -5.83 -20.51 17.39
C GLU A 163 -4.41 -20.09 16.90
N ASN A 164 -3.51 -21.04 16.64
CA ASN A 164 -2.15 -20.71 16.18
C ASN A 164 -2.13 -20.55 14.65
N VAL A 165 -2.39 -19.31 14.20
CA VAL A 165 -2.32 -18.93 12.78
C VAL A 165 -0.95 -18.34 12.48
N ARG A 166 -0.18 -19.03 11.64
CA ARG A 166 1.15 -18.59 11.23
C ARG A 166 1.05 -17.65 10.03
N PHE A 167 1.58 -16.44 10.15
CA PHE A 167 1.75 -15.53 9.01
C PHE A 167 3.16 -15.70 8.45
N ILE A 168 3.26 -15.89 7.13
CA ILE A 168 4.52 -15.96 6.39
C ILE A 168 4.49 -14.81 5.38
N ILE A 169 5.28 -13.78 5.65
CA ILE A 169 5.27 -12.52 4.90
C ILE A 169 6.66 -12.31 4.32
N ASP A 170 6.75 -12.00 3.03
CA ASP A 170 8.02 -11.62 2.42
C ASP A 170 8.45 -10.22 2.91
N ASP A 171 9.64 -10.10 3.51
CA ASP A 171 10.16 -8.85 4.09
C ASP A 171 10.21 -7.69 3.08
N ASP A 172 10.47 -8.01 1.81
CA ASP A 172 10.65 -7.04 0.74
C ASP A 172 9.34 -6.43 0.21
N LEU A 173 8.21 -6.77 0.83
CA LEU A 173 6.89 -6.19 0.54
C LEU A 173 6.57 -4.95 1.39
N GLY A 174 7.27 -4.73 2.50
CA GLY A 174 7.05 -3.55 3.36
C GLY A 174 5.70 -3.51 4.10
N ILE A 175 4.98 -4.63 4.16
CA ILE A 175 3.65 -4.73 4.79
C ILE A 175 3.60 -5.63 6.02
N ALA A 176 4.74 -6.14 6.51
CA ALA A 176 4.77 -6.93 7.74
C ALA A 176 4.08 -6.19 8.89
N THR A 177 4.29 -4.87 8.98
CA THR A 177 3.70 -4.01 10.02
C THR A 177 2.17 -3.94 10.02
N LEU A 178 1.48 -4.27 8.91
CA LEU A 178 0.03 -4.38 8.87
C LEU A 178 -0.48 -5.56 9.71
N PHE A 179 0.37 -6.59 9.84
CA PHE A 179 0.03 -7.84 10.48
C PHE A 179 0.66 -7.97 11.87
N ASP A 180 1.51 -7.02 12.31
CA ASP A 180 2.24 -7.08 13.59
C ASP A 180 1.35 -7.28 14.82
N GLU A 181 0.14 -6.73 14.82
CA GLU A 181 -0.82 -6.87 15.93
C GLU A 181 -1.48 -8.27 15.97
N TYR A 182 -1.32 -9.04 14.90
CA TYR A 182 -1.98 -10.33 14.68
C TYR A 182 -1.00 -11.50 14.59
N ILE A 183 0.27 -11.22 14.29
CA ILE A 183 1.36 -12.18 14.38
C ILE A 183 1.59 -12.49 15.86
N LYS A 184 1.24 -13.71 16.28
CA LYS A 184 1.70 -14.23 17.57
C LYS A 184 3.24 -14.28 17.54
N LYS A 185 3.87 -13.60 18.50
CA LYS A 185 5.34 -13.56 18.66
C LYS A 185 5.88 -14.85 19.28
N ASP A 186 5.05 -15.56 20.04
CA ASP A 186 5.35 -16.87 20.59
C ASP A 186 4.73 -17.94 19.70
N PHE A 187 5.58 -18.67 18.98
CA PHE A 187 5.15 -19.83 18.23
C PHE A 187 5.11 -21.04 19.17
N ASP A 188 3.92 -21.56 19.41
CA ASP A 188 3.80 -22.97 19.77
C ASP A 188 4.19 -23.80 18.53
N ASP A 189 4.80 -24.98 18.71
CA ASP A 189 5.21 -25.85 17.59
C ASP A 189 4.00 -26.30 16.75
N LYS A 190 2.80 -26.22 17.33
CA LYS A 190 1.54 -26.59 16.69
C LYS A 190 0.94 -25.43 15.89
N VAL A 191 0.96 -25.54 14.56
CA VAL A 191 0.27 -24.62 13.64
C VAL A 191 -1.12 -25.17 13.27
N ASP A 192 -2.15 -24.34 13.40
CA ASP A 192 -3.53 -24.70 13.08
C ASP A 192 -3.96 -24.20 11.68
N ALA A 193 -3.46 -23.03 11.26
CA ALA A 193 -3.67 -22.48 9.92
C ALA A 193 -2.52 -21.56 9.48
N ILE A 194 -2.43 -21.27 8.18
CA ILE A 194 -1.36 -20.45 7.60
C ILE A 194 -1.91 -19.32 6.72
N VAL A 195 -1.38 -18.11 6.90
CA VAL A 195 -1.61 -16.98 5.99
C VAL A 195 -0.29 -16.63 5.32
N TYR A 196 -0.20 -16.86 4.01
CA TYR A 196 0.94 -16.40 3.23
C TYR A 196 0.65 -15.01 2.68
N VAL A 197 1.60 -14.10 2.77
CA VAL A 197 1.53 -12.79 2.12
C VAL A 197 2.77 -12.62 1.26
N THR A 198 2.64 -12.97 -0.02
CA THR A 198 3.78 -13.13 -0.92
C THR A 198 3.37 -12.98 -2.38
N ASN A 199 4.21 -12.32 -3.17
CA ASN A 199 4.08 -12.29 -4.63
C ASN A 199 4.78 -13.46 -5.33
N ARG A 200 5.38 -14.39 -4.56
CA ARG A 200 6.14 -15.55 -5.03
C ARG A 200 5.31 -16.82 -5.04
N ILE A 201 5.65 -17.77 -5.89
CA ILE A 201 5.06 -19.11 -5.87
C ILE A 201 5.44 -19.78 -4.53
N VAL A 202 4.43 -20.20 -3.77
CA VAL A 202 4.64 -20.96 -2.54
C VAL A 202 4.82 -22.42 -2.93
N LYS A 203 6.03 -22.96 -2.71
CA LYS A 203 6.33 -24.38 -2.91
C LYS A 203 6.16 -25.12 -1.60
N ASN A 204 5.75 -26.40 -1.66
CA ASN A 204 5.55 -27.27 -0.49
C ASN A 204 4.56 -26.69 0.53
N ILE A 205 3.33 -26.43 0.08
CA ILE A 205 2.27 -25.96 0.96
C ILE A 205 1.98 -27.05 2.01
N ASP A 206 1.93 -26.64 3.27
CA ASP A 206 1.56 -27.49 4.41
C ASP A 206 0.14 -28.07 4.22
N GLU A 207 -0.14 -29.21 4.84
CA GLU A 207 -1.48 -29.83 4.84
C GLU A 207 -2.51 -29.04 5.66
N LYS A 208 -2.05 -28.06 6.45
CA LYS A 208 -2.93 -27.16 7.21
C LYS A 208 -3.78 -26.26 6.29
N PRO A 209 -4.99 -25.87 6.74
CA PRO A 209 -5.76 -24.85 6.06
C PRO A 209 -4.94 -23.58 5.85
N TYR A 210 -4.94 -23.06 4.63
CA TYR A 210 -4.14 -21.89 4.29
C TYR A 210 -4.86 -20.96 3.34
N VAL A 211 -4.49 -19.68 3.38
CA VAL A 211 -4.79 -18.74 2.30
C VAL A 211 -3.54 -18.01 1.87
N ILE A 212 -3.53 -17.52 0.64
CA ILE A 212 -2.44 -16.70 0.14
C ILE A 212 -2.99 -15.34 -0.29
N LEU A 213 -2.50 -14.29 0.34
CA LEU A 213 -2.74 -12.91 -0.05
C LEU A 213 -1.64 -12.50 -1.03
N ARG A 214 -2.02 -12.25 -2.28
CA ARG A 214 -1.10 -11.89 -3.38
C ARG A 214 -1.08 -10.38 -3.57
N PRO A 215 0.02 -9.69 -3.25
CA PRO A 215 0.18 -8.28 -3.59
C PRO A 215 0.09 -8.07 -5.10
N LYS A 216 -0.75 -7.13 -5.53
CA LYS A 216 -0.88 -6.69 -6.92
C LYS A 216 0.20 -5.66 -7.26
N ASN A 217 1.48 -6.07 -7.22
CA ASN A 217 2.62 -5.17 -7.38
C ASN A 217 3.55 -5.49 -8.56
N ILE A 218 3.16 -6.42 -9.44
CA ILE A 218 3.94 -6.79 -10.63
C ILE A 218 3.35 -6.12 -11.87
N VAL A 219 4.22 -5.46 -12.64
CA VAL A 219 3.91 -4.86 -13.94
C VAL A 219 4.66 -5.60 -15.01
N ILE A 220 3.99 -5.94 -16.11
CA ILE A 220 4.64 -6.56 -17.26
C ILE A 220 4.60 -5.64 -18.48
N GLY A 221 5.73 -5.52 -19.15
CA GLY A 221 5.85 -4.86 -20.44
C GLY A 221 6.00 -5.88 -21.55
N ILE A 222 5.21 -5.74 -22.61
CA ILE A 222 5.12 -6.73 -23.69
C ILE A 222 5.52 -6.11 -25.02
N GLY A 223 6.34 -6.83 -25.78
CA GLY A 223 6.57 -6.61 -27.20
C GLY A 223 6.42 -7.91 -27.96
N CYS A 224 5.93 -7.86 -29.20
CA CYS A 224 5.78 -9.03 -30.06
C CYS A 224 5.86 -8.62 -31.54
N LYS A 225 6.03 -9.59 -32.45
CA LYS A 225 5.72 -9.38 -33.87
C LYS A 225 4.20 -9.27 -34.06
N LYS A 226 3.77 -8.77 -35.22
CA LYS A 226 2.35 -8.67 -35.55
C LYS A 226 1.71 -10.06 -35.63
N GLY A 227 0.51 -10.22 -35.06
CA GLY A 227 -0.30 -11.43 -35.20
C GLY A 227 0.18 -12.62 -34.35
N VAL A 228 0.95 -12.38 -33.29
CA VAL A 228 1.25 -13.44 -32.31
C VAL A 228 -0.02 -13.80 -31.55
N SER A 229 -0.27 -15.11 -31.41
CA SER A 229 -1.49 -15.63 -30.78
C SER A 229 -1.50 -15.42 -29.26
N PHE A 230 -2.70 -15.48 -28.67
CA PHE A 230 -2.85 -15.50 -27.20
C PHE A 230 -2.09 -16.68 -26.58
N ASP A 231 -2.21 -17.88 -27.17
CA ASP A 231 -1.61 -19.10 -26.63
C ASP A 231 -0.07 -19.00 -26.59
N ASP A 232 0.54 -18.47 -27.65
CA ASP A 232 2.00 -18.26 -27.70
C ASP A 232 2.47 -17.23 -26.66
N LEU A 233 1.74 -16.12 -26.51
CA LEU A 233 2.03 -15.09 -25.51
C LEU A 233 1.88 -15.63 -24.09
N PHE A 234 0.78 -16.33 -23.82
CA PHE A 234 0.50 -16.88 -22.51
C PHE A 234 1.51 -17.95 -22.12
N ALA A 235 1.85 -18.86 -23.03
CA ALA A 235 2.88 -19.88 -22.78
C ALA A 235 4.24 -19.24 -22.47
N PHE A 236 4.65 -18.22 -23.24
CA PHE A 236 5.90 -17.50 -23.01
C PHE A 236 5.92 -16.78 -21.66
N ILE A 237 4.82 -16.13 -21.28
CA ILE A 237 4.71 -15.43 -20.00
C ILE A 237 4.68 -16.43 -18.84
N ASN A 238 3.88 -17.49 -18.94
CA ASN A 238 3.77 -18.51 -17.90
C ASN A 238 5.13 -19.17 -17.63
N GLU A 239 5.84 -19.60 -18.68
CA GLU A 239 7.21 -20.15 -18.58
C GLU A 239 8.16 -19.14 -17.89
N THR A 240 8.05 -17.85 -18.21
CA THR A 240 8.90 -16.83 -17.59
C THR A 240 8.58 -16.63 -16.11
N PHE A 241 7.29 -16.64 -15.72
CA PHE A 241 6.88 -16.51 -14.32
C PHE A 241 7.28 -17.73 -13.48
N GLU A 242 7.15 -18.94 -14.03
CA GLU A 242 7.65 -20.16 -13.40
C GLU A 242 9.16 -20.08 -13.11
N ASN A 243 9.95 -19.61 -14.08
CA ASN A 243 11.40 -19.47 -13.94
C ASN A 243 11.82 -18.37 -12.94
N THR A 244 11.01 -17.33 -12.76
CA THR A 244 11.29 -16.25 -11.80
C THR A 244 10.71 -16.52 -10.41
N SER A 245 9.94 -17.60 -10.25
CA SER A 245 9.21 -17.94 -9.02
C SER A 245 8.23 -16.87 -8.53
N TYR A 246 7.76 -15.98 -9.41
CA TYR A 246 6.67 -15.04 -9.11
C TYR A 246 5.33 -15.61 -9.55
N SER A 247 4.24 -15.21 -8.88
CA SER A 247 2.88 -15.60 -9.26
C SER A 247 2.31 -14.64 -10.31
N LEU A 248 1.68 -15.20 -11.36
CA LEU A 248 0.88 -14.42 -12.33
C LEU A 248 -0.26 -13.66 -11.64
N ARG A 249 -0.76 -14.14 -10.50
CA ARG A 249 -1.82 -13.49 -9.73
C ARG A 249 -1.39 -12.15 -9.14
N SER A 250 -0.10 -11.91 -9.02
CA SER A 250 0.48 -10.65 -8.53
C SER A 250 0.59 -9.57 -9.63
N ILE A 251 0.27 -9.89 -10.89
CA ILE A 251 0.25 -8.91 -11.99
C ILE A 251 -0.92 -7.94 -11.74
N CYS A 252 -0.61 -6.64 -11.81
CA CYS A 252 -1.58 -5.56 -11.67
C CYS A 252 -1.73 -4.70 -12.92
N LEU A 253 -0.77 -4.74 -13.84
CA LEU A 253 -0.78 -3.88 -15.02
C LEU A 253 0.03 -4.49 -16.16
N MET A 254 -0.49 -4.36 -17.37
CA MET A 254 0.23 -4.62 -18.62
C MET A 254 0.57 -3.31 -19.31
N ALA A 255 1.73 -3.24 -19.97
CA ALA A 255 2.15 -2.06 -20.72
C ALA A 255 2.77 -2.40 -22.07
N THR A 256 2.48 -1.59 -23.08
CA THR A 256 3.12 -1.68 -24.41
C THR A 256 3.04 -0.35 -25.15
N ILE A 257 3.52 -0.31 -26.39
CA ILE A 257 3.45 0.87 -27.27
C ILE A 257 2.08 0.93 -28.00
N ASP A 258 1.57 2.13 -28.22
CA ASP A 258 0.26 2.42 -28.82
C ASP A 258 -0.03 1.74 -30.17
N ILE A 259 0.98 1.56 -31.01
CA ILE A 259 0.84 0.85 -32.30
C ILE A 259 0.41 -0.61 -32.13
N LYS A 260 0.54 -1.16 -30.92
CA LYS A 260 0.11 -2.52 -30.55
C LYS A 260 -1.27 -2.60 -29.92
N LYS A 261 -2.02 -1.48 -29.87
CA LYS A 261 -3.34 -1.44 -29.26
C LYS A 261 -4.33 -2.45 -29.88
N ASP A 262 -4.20 -2.72 -31.18
CA ASP A 262 -5.11 -3.60 -31.94
C ASP A 262 -4.53 -5.02 -32.11
N GLU A 263 -3.49 -5.40 -31.37
CA GLU A 263 -2.98 -6.78 -31.38
C GLU A 263 -3.86 -7.69 -30.53
N ASP A 264 -4.65 -8.54 -31.20
CA ASP A 264 -5.62 -9.44 -30.57
C ASP A 264 -5.01 -10.29 -29.44
N GLY A 265 -3.81 -10.82 -29.62
CA GLY A 265 -3.13 -11.62 -28.60
C GLY A 265 -2.86 -10.85 -27.31
N ILE A 266 -2.51 -9.55 -27.40
CA ILE A 266 -2.26 -8.70 -26.24
C ILE A 266 -3.58 -8.35 -25.54
N GLN A 267 -4.62 -8.03 -26.31
CA GLN A 267 -5.95 -7.71 -25.76
C GLN A 267 -6.58 -8.90 -25.04
N GLN A 268 -6.51 -10.09 -25.65
CA GLN A 268 -6.98 -11.33 -25.05
C GLN A 268 -6.22 -11.65 -23.77
N LEU A 269 -4.90 -11.43 -23.75
CA LEU A 269 -4.08 -11.65 -22.58
C LEU A 269 -4.44 -10.69 -21.43
N ALA A 270 -4.63 -9.40 -21.70
CA ALA A 270 -5.05 -8.42 -20.70
C ALA A 270 -6.40 -8.80 -20.08
N LYS A 271 -7.34 -9.23 -20.92
CA LYS A 271 -8.65 -9.73 -20.48
C LYS A 271 -8.54 -11.01 -19.66
N PHE A 272 -7.68 -11.95 -20.06
CA PHE A 272 -7.48 -13.21 -19.34
C PHE A 272 -6.88 -12.99 -17.95
N LEU A 273 -5.91 -12.07 -17.84
CA LEU A 273 -5.27 -11.71 -16.58
C LEU A 273 -6.14 -10.80 -15.71
N ASP A 274 -7.19 -10.21 -16.29
CA ASP A 274 -8.07 -9.22 -15.66
C ASP A 274 -7.28 -8.03 -15.11
N VAL A 275 -6.43 -7.44 -15.98
CA VAL A 275 -5.61 -6.28 -15.64
C VAL A 275 -5.69 -5.20 -16.72
N PRO A 276 -5.54 -3.91 -16.36
CA PRO A 276 -5.50 -2.84 -17.34
C PRO A 276 -4.32 -3.00 -18.31
N LEU A 277 -4.49 -2.49 -19.53
CA LEU A 277 -3.44 -2.36 -20.54
C LEU A 277 -3.13 -0.88 -20.76
N LEU A 278 -1.94 -0.46 -20.34
CA LEU A 278 -1.44 0.89 -20.57
C LEU A 278 -0.69 0.96 -21.90
N LEU A 279 -1.01 1.99 -22.68
CA LEU A 279 -0.42 2.24 -23.99
C LEU A 279 0.43 3.50 -23.91
N TYR A 280 1.69 3.38 -24.34
CA TYR A 280 2.62 4.50 -24.44
C TYR A 280 2.84 4.91 -25.88
N THR A 281 2.94 6.22 -26.11
CA THR A 281 3.38 6.74 -27.40
C THR A 281 4.89 6.57 -27.57
N LYS A 282 5.39 6.76 -28.79
CA LYS A 282 6.84 6.78 -29.06
C LYS A 282 7.55 7.84 -28.22
N ASP A 283 6.94 9.01 -28.07
CA ASP A 283 7.55 10.13 -27.35
C ASP A 283 7.61 9.85 -25.85
N ASP A 284 6.61 9.16 -25.28
CA ASP A 284 6.67 8.70 -23.89
C ASP A 284 7.87 7.77 -23.66
N LEU A 285 8.07 6.78 -24.54
CA LEU A 285 9.16 5.82 -24.40
C LEU A 285 10.54 6.45 -24.61
N ARG A 286 10.65 7.48 -25.47
CA ARG A 286 11.90 8.22 -25.71
C ARG A 286 12.42 8.92 -24.45
N THR A 287 11.54 9.30 -23.52
CA THR A 287 11.94 9.95 -22.27
C THR A 287 12.84 9.09 -21.38
N VAL A 288 12.88 7.78 -21.61
CA VAL A 288 13.67 6.80 -20.86
C VAL A 288 14.51 5.88 -21.75
N GLU A 289 14.65 6.22 -23.04
CA GLU A 289 15.34 5.38 -24.03
C GLU A 289 16.83 5.19 -23.71
N ASP A 290 17.47 6.22 -23.14
CA ASP A 290 18.86 6.22 -22.68
C ASP A 290 19.17 5.17 -21.60
N LYS A 291 18.13 4.68 -20.91
CA LYS A 291 18.26 3.66 -19.85
C LYS A 291 18.29 2.23 -20.38
N PHE A 292 18.01 2.01 -21.66
CA PHE A 292 17.83 0.67 -22.20
C PHE A 292 18.66 0.44 -23.47
N PRO A 293 19.11 -0.81 -23.73
CA PRO A 293 19.77 -1.13 -24.98
C PRO A 293 18.86 -0.88 -26.19
N ILE A 294 19.41 -0.23 -27.22
CA ILE A 294 18.73 0.04 -28.49
C ILE A 294 18.81 -1.21 -29.38
N SER A 295 17.70 -1.54 -30.02
CA SER A 295 17.63 -2.59 -31.05
C SER A 295 17.37 -1.95 -32.40
N ASP A 296 18.29 -2.14 -33.35
CA ASP A 296 18.16 -1.61 -34.70
C ASP A 296 16.85 -2.06 -35.38
N PHE A 297 16.49 -3.34 -35.26
CA PHE A 297 15.24 -3.86 -35.81
C PHE A 297 14.00 -3.13 -35.24
N VAL A 298 13.97 -2.91 -33.93
CA VAL A 298 12.85 -2.22 -33.27
C VAL A 298 12.84 -0.75 -33.67
N PHE A 299 14.01 -0.10 -33.71
CA PHE A 299 14.14 1.29 -34.12
C PHE A 299 13.62 1.52 -35.54
N HIS A 300 14.01 0.67 -36.51
CA HIS A 300 13.51 0.77 -37.89
C HIS A 300 12.00 0.46 -38.02
N THR A 301 11.44 -0.37 -37.13
CA THR A 301 10.02 -0.79 -37.21
C THR A 301 9.09 0.20 -36.52
N VAL A 302 9.43 0.64 -35.31
CA VAL A 302 8.56 1.45 -34.44
C VAL A 302 9.14 2.82 -34.09
N GLY A 303 10.39 3.12 -34.43
CA GLY A 303 11.00 4.45 -34.20
C GLY A 303 11.51 4.69 -32.78
N VAL A 304 11.62 3.62 -31.97
CA VAL A 304 12.22 3.59 -30.63
C VAL A 304 13.10 2.34 -30.50
N GLY A 305 14.16 2.39 -29.68
CA GLY A 305 15.13 1.32 -29.54
C GLY A 305 14.63 0.10 -28.76
N SER A 306 13.62 0.25 -27.91
CA SER A 306 13.04 -0.82 -27.10
C SER A 306 11.59 -0.49 -26.74
N VAL A 307 10.77 -1.53 -26.51
CA VAL A 307 9.35 -1.38 -26.17
C VAL A 307 9.04 -1.96 -24.80
N ALA A 308 9.23 -3.27 -24.62
CA ALA A 308 8.80 -3.99 -23.41
C ALA A 308 9.38 -3.39 -22.11
N ARG A 309 10.71 -3.20 -22.06
CA ARG A 309 11.42 -2.64 -20.90
C ARG A 309 10.98 -1.21 -20.55
N PRO A 310 11.08 -0.22 -21.45
CA PRO A 310 10.68 1.15 -21.11
C PRO A 310 9.19 1.26 -20.77
N SER A 311 8.33 0.48 -21.43
CA SER A 311 6.90 0.43 -21.09
C SER A 311 6.65 -0.07 -19.66
N ALA A 312 7.27 -1.19 -19.27
CA ALA A 312 7.16 -1.74 -17.91
C ALA A 312 7.76 -0.80 -16.86
N TYR A 313 8.90 -0.18 -17.17
CA TYR A 313 9.59 0.74 -16.28
C TYR A 313 8.74 1.98 -15.98
N LEU A 314 8.16 2.60 -17.00
CA LEU A 314 7.25 3.74 -16.81
C LEU A 314 5.99 3.31 -16.05
N ALA A 315 5.36 2.21 -16.46
CA ALA A 315 4.12 1.71 -15.85
C ALA A 315 4.28 1.24 -14.39
N SER A 316 5.49 0.83 -14.00
CA SER A 316 5.83 0.50 -12.61
C SER A 316 6.27 1.71 -11.78
N ASN A 317 6.08 2.94 -12.30
CA ASN A 317 6.59 4.17 -11.72
C ASN A 317 8.09 4.10 -11.37
N LYS A 318 8.88 3.67 -12.36
CA LYS A 318 10.34 3.49 -12.27
C LYS A 318 10.77 2.41 -11.27
N GLY A 319 9.95 1.36 -11.13
CA GLY A 319 10.18 0.26 -10.20
C GLY A 319 11.41 -0.61 -10.53
N LYS A 320 11.57 -1.69 -9.78
CA LYS A 320 12.72 -2.60 -9.89
C LYS A 320 12.50 -3.65 -10.98
N GLU A 321 13.48 -3.79 -11.88
CA GLU A 321 13.46 -4.88 -12.87
C GLU A 321 13.68 -6.23 -12.17
N ILE A 322 12.79 -7.20 -12.47
CA ILE A 322 12.88 -8.59 -12.03
C ILE A 322 13.51 -9.46 -13.11
N ALA A 323 13.01 -9.34 -14.34
CA ALA A 323 13.44 -10.17 -15.45
C ALA A 323 13.17 -9.51 -16.81
N TYR A 324 13.96 -9.90 -17.80
CA TYR A 324 13.77 -9.52 -19.19
C TYR A 324 14.14 -10.68 -20.12
N LEU A 325 13.18 -11.11 -20.94
CA LEU A 325 13.37 -12.25 -21.85
C LEU A 325 12.93 -11.89 -23.27
N LYS A 326 13.60 -12.49 -24.26
CA LYS A 326 13.25 -12.47 -25.68
C LYS A 326 13.18 -13.91 -26.20
N LYS A 327 12.08 -14.28 -26.85
CA LYS A 327 11.90 -15.63 -27.44
C LYS A 327 11.00 -15.53 -28.66
N ASN A 328 11.43 -16.07 -29.80
CA ASN A 328 10.63 -16.18 -31.04
C ASN A 328 9.92 -14.88 -31.50
N GLY A 329 10.57 -13.73 -31.33
CA GLY A 329 9.98 -12.43 -31.70
C GLY A 329 9.01 -11.85 -30.67
N MET A 330 8.86 -12.49 -29.51
CA MET A 330 8.22 -11.94 -28.31
C MET A 330 9.27 -11.42 -27.34
N THR A 331 8.91 -10.41 -26.57
CA THR A 331 9.74 -9.78 -25.53
C THR A 331 8.87 -9.50 -24.32
N LEU A 332 9.36 -9.87 -23.14
CA LEU A 332 8.71 -9.64 -21.85
C LEU A 332 9.68 -8.96 -20.91
N ALA A 333 9.23 -7.90 -20.26
CA ALA A 333 9.92 -7.27 -19.14
C ALA A 333 9.02 -7.34 -17.91
N ILE A 334 9.57 -7.75 -16.77
CA ILE A 334 8.84 -7.87 -15.50
C ILE A 334 9.44 -6.88 -14.51
N TYR A 335 8.59 -6.02 -13.95
CA TYR A 335 8.97 -5.00 -12.99
C TYR A 335 8.11 -5.10 -11.74
N ARG A 336 8.68 -4.74 -10.58
CA ARG A 336 7.97 -4.60 -9.32
C ARG A 336 7.80 -3.13 -8.97
N LYS A 337 6.57 -2.69 -8.71
CA LYS A 337 6.29 -1.38 -8.11
C LYS A 337 6.88 -1.30 -6.69
N GLU A 338 7.30 -0.12 -6.26
CA GLU A 338 7.61 0.11 -4.85
C GLU A 338 6.31 0.31 -4.06
N GLY A 339 6.16 -0.39 -2.93
CA GLY A 339 4.95 -0.38 -2.12
C GLY A 339 3.81 -1.28 -2.64
N ILE A 340 2.71 -1.31 -1.89
CA ILE A 340 1.48 -2.08 -2.20
C ILE A 340 0.27 -1.14 -2.36
N VAL A 341 0.51 0.14 -2.62
CA VAL A 341 -0.59 1.08 -2.83
C VAL A 341 -1.28 0.72 -4.15
N TRP A 342 -2.55 0.32 -4.04
CA TRP A 342 -3.44 0.13 -5.17
C TRP A 342 -3.82 1.52 -5.68
N ASP A 343 -3.37 1.89 -6.87
CA ASP A 343 -3.51 3.24 -7.43
C ASP A 343 -4.93 3.53 -8.00
N GLY A 344 -5.92 2.66 -7.77
CA GLY A 344 -7.23 2.74 -8.42
C GLY A 344 -7.30 1.97 -9.74
#